data_AF-A0A7S0GQC3-F1
#
_entry.id   AF-A0A7S0GQC3-F1
#
_cell.length_a   1.000
_cell.length_b   1.000
_cell.length_c   1.000
_cell.angle_alpha   90.00
_cell.angle_beta   90.00
_cell.angle_gamma   90.00
#
_symmetry.space_group_name_H-M   'P 1'
#
loop_
_entity.id
_entity.type
_entity.pdbx_description
1 polymer ?
#
loop_
_entity_poly.entity_id
_entity_poly.type
_entity_poly.pdbx_seq_one_letter_code
_entity_poly.pdbx_strand_id
1 'polypeptide(L)'
;IAQRTDTGLIDAYAYYGPQRTKDPKDLGCRDVVLTTYETLVRDVLGPFPPNSTKSPLLSITWDRVILDEAHMIKNPLSRRAKAVRALPSRTRWAVTGTPLQNEMGELFSLMRFLEYAPFNHSQVWDVWVRNSTERASTLLRAIMLRRTKTMKGLD
;
A
#
# COMPACT_ATOMS: atom_id res chain seq x y z
N ILE A 1 0.39 -7.98 16.82
CA ILE A 1 0.97 -6.79 17.49
C ILE A 1 1.22 -7.11 18.96
N ALA A 2 0.20 -7.38 19.77
CA ALA A 2 0.34 -7.73 21.20
C ALA A 2 1.35 -8.84 21.56
N GLN A 3 1.60 -9.82 20.68
CA GLN A 3 2.59 -10.89 20.91
C GLN A 3 4.05 -10.46 20.64
N ARG A 4 4.27 -9.30 20.02
CA ARG A 4 5.59 -8.81 19.59
C ARG A 4 5.89 -7.39 20.08
N THR A 5 5.06 -6.86 20.96
CA THR A 5 5.17 -5.52 21.53
C THR A 5 4.91 -5.63 23.01
N ASP A 6 5.72 -4.98 23.85
CA ASP A 6 5.40 -4.87 25.27
C ASP A 6 4.05 -4.15 25.42
N THR A 7 3.22 -4.68 26.31
CA THR A 7 1.85 -4.22 26.52
C THR A 7 1.84 -2.73 26.88
N GLY A 8 1.14 -1.91 26.10
CA GLY A 8 0.95 -0.47 26.37
C GLY A 8 1.90 0.49 25.65
N LEU A 9 2.85 0.01 24.84
CA LEU A 9 3.77 0.89 24.08
C LEU A 9 3.25 1.36 22.72
N ILE A 10 2.28 0.64 22.13
CA ILE A 10 1.74 0.95 20.81
C ILE A 10 0.21 0.89 20.88
N ASP A 11 -0.45 2.01 20.58
CA ASP A 11 -1.90 2.09 20.42
C ASP A 11 -2.29 1.65 19.00
N ALA A 12 -2.70 0.38 18.88
CA ALA A 12 -3.14 -0.20 17.63
C ALA A 12 -4.67 -0.28 17.55
N TYR A 13 -5.24 0.35 16.52
CA TYR A 13 -6.68 0.32 16.24
C TYR A 13 -7.00 -0.55 15.03
N ALA A 14 -7.97 -1.45 15.19
CA ALA A 14 -8.42 -2.30 14.10
C ALA A 14 -9.65 -1.69 13.40
N TYR A 15 -9.40 -1.09 12.23
CA TYR A 15 -10.38 -0.46 11.37
C TYR A 15 -11.06 -1.48 10.44
N TYR A 16 -12.05 -2.21 10.96
CA TYR A 16 -12.89 -3.10 10.17
C TYR A 16 -14.31 -3.22 10.75
N GLY A 17 -15.24 -3.75 9.96
CA GLY A 17 -16.62 -3.97 10.41
C GLY A 17 -17.46 -2.69 10.55
N PRO A 18 -18.76 -2.81 10.87
CA PRO A 18 -19.70 -1.69 10.86
C PRO A 18 -19.44 -0.66 11.96
N GLN A 19 -18.86 -1.08 13.10
CA GLN A 19 -18.64 -0.24 14.29
C GLN A 19 -17.33 0.58 14.25
N ARG A 20 -16.59 0.53 13.14
CA ARG A 20 -15.36 1.31 12.98
C ARG A 20 -15.66 2.81 13.06
N THR A 21 -14.74 3.54 13.69
CA THR A 21 -14.87 4.99 13.88
C THR A 21 -15.05 5.74 12.55
N LYS A 22 -15.80 6.84 12.62
CA LYS A 22 -16.00 7.78 11.51
C LYS A 22 -15.36 9.13 11.77
N ASP A 23 -14.73 9.30 12.93
CA ASP A 23 -14.00 10.50 13.28
C ASP A 23 -12.53 10.36 12.85
N PRO A 24 -12.02 11.24 11.95
CA PRO A 24 -10.60 11.27 11.62
C PRO A 24 -9.69 11.52 12.83
N LYS A 25 -10.14 12.25 13.85
CA LYS A 25 -9.31 12.56 15.04
C LYS A 25 -8.99 11.32 15.86
N ASP A 26 -9.97 10.42 16.00
CA ASP A 26 -9.81 9.15 16.70
C ASP A 26 -8.85 8.19 15.99
N LEU A 27 -8.70 8.31 14.67
CA LEU A 27 -7.69 7.57 13.92
C LEU A 27 -6.32 8.26 13.96
N GLY A 28 -6.30 9.60 13.93
CA GLY A 28 -5.06 10.38 13.95
C GLY A 28 -4.32 10.34 15.28
N CYS A 29 -4.96 9.94 16.38
CA CYS A 29 -4.32 9.73 17.67
C CYS A 29 -3.72 8.32 17.86
N ARG A 30 -3.91 7.41 16.91
CA ARG A 30 -3.42 6.02 16.98
C ARG A 30 -2.02 5.91 16.39
N ASP A 31 -1.19 5.07 16.99
CA ASP A 31 0.12 4.75 16.43
C ASP A 31 0.01 3.86 15.19
N VAL A 32 -0.94 2.92 15.21
CA VAL A 32 -1.15 1.95 14.11
C VAL A 32 -2.63 1.78 13.84
N VAL A 33 -3.04 1.91 12.58
CA VAL A 33 -4.39 1.57 12.13
C VAL A 33 -4.33 0.39 11.16
N LEU A 34 -4.95 -0.73 11.54
CA LEU A 34 -5.03 -1.94 10.73
C LEU A 34 -6.36 -1.99 9.99
N THR A 35 -6.34 -2.20 8.68
CA THR A 35 -7.57 -2.37 7.89
C THR A 35 -7.42 -3.46 6.84
N THR A 36 -8.52 -3.80 6.18
CA THR A 36 -8.53 -4.74 5.05
C THR A 36 -8.72 -3.99 3.74
N TYR A 37 -8.25 -4.57 2.63
CA TYR A 37 -8.44 -4.00 1.30
C TYR A 37 -9.92 -3.75 0.98
N GLU A 38 -10.81 -4.65 1.37
CA GLU A 38 -12.25 -4.56 1.14
C GLU A 38 -12.88 -3.42 1.92
N THR A 39 -12.47 -3.23 3.19
CA THR A 39 -12.91 -2.10 4.01
C THR A 39 -12.43 -0.78 3.40
N LEU A 40 -11.17 -0.74 2.97
CA LEU A 40 -10.60 0.44 2.33
C LEU A 40 -11.33 0.77 1.02
N VAL A 41 -11.58 -0.22 0.16
CA VAL A 41 -12.33 -0.03 -1.09
C VAL A 41 -13.74 0.51 -0.81
N ARG A 42 -14.42 -0.04 0.20
CA ARG A 42 -15.75 0.43 0.59
C ARG A 42 -15.74 1.88 1.06
N ASP A 43 -14.76 2.24 1.88
CA ASP A 43 -14.78 3.57 2.51
C ASP A 43 -14.22 4.63 1.58
N VAL A 44 -13.23 4.32 0.76
CA VAL A 44 -12.59 5.28 -0.15
C VAL A 44 -13.33 5.42 -1.48
N LEU A 45 -13.89 4.33 -2.01
CA LEU A 45 -14.51 4.29 -3.35
C LEU A 45 -16.01 3.98 -3.31
N GLY A 46 -16.60 3.79 -2.13
CA GLY A 46 -18.02 3.60 -1.97
C GLY A 46 -18.79 4.91 -1.87
N PRO A 47 -20.13 4.85 -1.87
CA PRO A 47 -20.96 6.02 -1.62
C PRO A 47 -20.73 6.54 -0.21
N PHE A 48 -20.55 7.86 -0.08
CA PHE A 48 -20.46 8.51 1.22
C PHE A 48 -21.86 8.72 1.83
N PRO A 49 -22.00 8.67 3.16
CA PRO A 49 -23.22 9.08 3.84
C PRO A 49 -23.63 10.51 3.46
N PRO A 50 -24.93 10.87 3.48
CA PRO A 50 -25.44 12.17 3.06
C PRO A 50 -24.80 13.39 3.78
N ASN A 51 -24.18 13.18 4.95
CA ASN A 51 -23.52 14.22 5.74
C ASN A 51 -21.98 14.07 5.79
N SER A 52 -21.39 13.27 4.90
CA SER A 52 -19.95 13.06 4.83
C SER A 52 -19.49 13.23 3.39
N THR A 53 -18.45 14.03 3.20
CA THR A 53 -17.89 14.30 1.88
C THR A 53 -16.73 13.38 1.54
N LYS A 54 -16.10 12.75 2.54
CA LYS A 54 -14.92 11.88 2.40
C LYS A 54 -14.80 10.88 3.55
N SER A 55 -14.12 9.76 3.28
CA SER A 55 -13.72 8.77 4.29
C SER A 55 -12.76 9.38 5.34
N PRO A 56 -12.86 8.98 6.62
CA PRO A 56 -11.91 9.43 7.64
C PRO A 56 -10.46 9.04 7.31
N LEU A 57 -10.26 7.93 6.59
CA LEU A 57 -8.93 7.48 6.15
C LEU A 57 -8.29 8.43 5.11
N LEU A 58 -9.10 9.22 4.40
CA LEU A 58 -8.64 10.22 3.42
C LEU A 58 -8.43 11.61 4.04
N SER A 59 -8.89 11.80 5.28
CA SER A 59 -8.77 13.08 6.01
C SER A 59 -7.47 13.16 6.83
N ILE A 60 -6.63 12.12 6.78
CA ILE A 60 -5.38 11.99 7.51
C ILE A 60 -4.24 11.87 6.49
N THR A 61 -3.13 12.57 6.74
CA THR A 61 -1.89 12.33 6.01
C THR A 61 -1.06 11.32 6.80
N TRP A 62 -1.00 10.09 6.32
CA TRP A 62 -0.31 9.00 7.01
C TRP A 62 1.20 9.14 6.87
N ASP A 63 1.95 8.95 7.94
CA ASP A 63 3.42 8.86 7.82
C ASP A 63 3.83 7.65 7.00
N ARG A 64 3.13 6.53 7.18
CA ARG A 64 3.37 5.31 6.41
C ARG A 64 2.09 4.58 6.03
N VAL A 65 2.00 4.14 4.78
CA VAL A 65 1.03 3.13 4.33
C VAL A 65 1.79 1.86 3.98
N ILE A 66 1.48 0.76 4.67
CA ILE A 66 2.10 -0.56 4.45
C ILE A 66 1.04 -1.50 3.87
N LEU A 67 1.35 -2.08 2.73
CA LEU A 67 0.55 -3.16 2.16
C LEU A 67 1.15 -4.49 2.56
N ASP A 68 0.36 -5.31 3.25
CA ASP A 68 0.62 -6.73 3.35
C ASP A 68 0.01 -7.45 2.15
N GLU A 69 0.68 -8.50 1.70
CA GLU A 69 0.41 -9.21 0.46
C GLU A 69 0.15 -8.28 -0.74
N ALA A 70 1.14 -7.43 -1.04
CA ALA A 70 1.06 -6.41 -2.09
C ALA A 70 0.69 -6.94 -3.49
N HIS A 71 0.82 -8.24 -3.76
CA HIS A 71 0.28 -8.85 -5.00
C HIS A 71 -1.24 -8.63 -5.17
N MET A 72 -1.97 -8.29 -4.10
CA MET A 72 -3.40 -7.93 -4.13
C MET A 72 -3.72 -6.68 -4.96
N ILE A 73 -2.71 -5.85 -5.25
CA ILE A 73 -2.86 -4.65 -6.10
C ILE A 73 -2.16 -4.79 -7.46
N LYS A 74 -1.87 -6.02 -7.90
CA LYS A 74 -1.15 -6.29 -9.16
C LYS A 74 -1.72 -5.59 -10.40
N ASN A 75 -3.04 -5.45 -10.48
CA ASN A 75 -3.69 -4.70 -11.55
C ASN A 75 -3.85 -3.22 -11.14
N PRO A 76 -3.20 -2.26 -11.82
CA PRO A 76 -3.26 -0.84 -11.45
C PRO A 76 -4.65 -0.23 -11.61
N LEU A 77 -5.54 -0.84 -12.41
CA LEU A 77 -6.91 -0.38 -12.62
C LEU A 77 -7.91 -0.97 -11.62
N SER A 78 -7.50 -1.96 -10.82
CA SER A 78 -8.36 -2.59 -9.82
C SER A 78 -8.84 -1.59 -8.77
N ARG A 79 -10.02 -1.86 -8.18
CA ARG A 79 -10.56 -1.04 -7.09
C ARG A 79 -9.61 -1.00 -5.89
N ARG A 80 -8.99 -2.14 -5.55
CA ARG A 80 -8.00 -2.22 -4.46
C ARG A 80 -6.82 -1.27 -4.72
N ALA A 81 -6.20 -1.35 -5.91
CA ALA A 81 -5.09 -0.48 -6.28
C ALA A 81 -5.48 1.01 -6.30
N LYS A 82 -6.68 1.34 -6.78
CA LYS A 82 -7.20 2.71 -6.74
C LYS A 82 -7.40 3.22 -5.32
N ALA A 83 -7.97 2.39 -4.43
CA ALA A 83 -8.25 2.77 -3.05
C ALA A 83 -6.97 3.00 -2.24
N VAL A 84 -5.98 2.11 -2.32
CA VAL A 84 -4.70 2.28 -1.60
C VAL A 84 -3.89 3.49 -2.06
N ARG A 85 -3.94 3.82 -3.36
CA ARG A 85 -3.25 5.00 -3.90
C ARG A 85 -3.92 6.31 -3.51
N ALA A 86 -5.21 6.29 -3.21
CA ALA A 86 -5.92 7.50 -2.79
C ALA A 86 -5.59 7.93 -1.36
N LEU A 87 -5.02 7.04 -0.53
CA LEU A 87 -4.56 7.39 0.82
C LEU A 87 -3.41 8.40 0.75
N PRO A 88 -3.54 9.59 1.36
CA PRO A 88 -2.44 10.55 1.44
C PRO A 88 -1.35 10.01 2.36
N SER A 89 -0.09 9.95 1.91
CA SER A 89 0.98 9.44 2.76
C SER A 89 2.36 9.97 2.40
N ARG A 90 3.28 10.01 3.38
CA ARG A 90 4.68 10.41 3.18
C ARG A 90 5.56 9.27 2.68
N THR A 91 5.26 8.05 3.10
CA THR A 91 6.08 6.87 2.79
C THR A 91 5.19 5.66 2.56
N ARG A 92 5.54 4.81 1.59
CA ARG A 92 4.72 3.67 1.17
C ARG A 92 5.56 2.41 1.04
N TRP A 93 5.14 1.36 1.72
CA TRP A 93 5.87 0.09 1.76
C TRP A 93 4.97 -1.03 1.24
N ALA A 94 5.55 -1.94 0.48
CA ALA A 94 4.87 -3.12 -0.04
C ALA A 94 5.60 -4.37 0.44
N VAL A 95 4.88 -5.22 1.17
CA VAL A 95 5.38 -6.48 1.70
C VAL A 95 4.60 -7.60 1.01
N THR A 96 5.30 -8.59 0.47
CA THR A 96 4.66 -9.77 -0.09
C THR A 96 5.61 -10.96 -0.11
N GLY A 97 5.07 -12.15 0.14
CA GLY A 97 5.83 -13.41 0.01
C GLY A 97 5.94 -13.88 -1.44
N THR A 98 5.06 -13.42 -2.33
CA THR A 98 5.06 -13.81 -3.74
C THR A 98 5.79 -12.75 -4.56
N PRO A 99 6.93 -13.10 -5.20
CA PRO A 99 7.57 -12.16 -6.12
C PRO A 99 6.58 -11.82 -7.25
N LEU A 100 6.68 -10.59 -7.77
CA LEU A 100 5.92 -10.17 -8.95
C LEU A 100 6.03 -11.26 -10.03
N GLN A 101 4.91 -11.63 -10.64
CA GLN A 101 4.81 -12.75 -11.59
C GLN A 101 5.36 -12.38 -12.98
N ASN A 102 6.34 -11.47 -13.02
CA ASN A 102 7.02 -10.95 -14.20
C ASN A 102 6.10 -10.26 -15.23
N GLU A 103 4.89 -9.84 -14.85
CA GLU A 103 4.05 -9.02 -15.72
C GLU A 103 4.39 -7.53 -15.50
N MET A 104 4.74 -6.84 -16.59
CA MET A 104 5.08 -5.40 -16.59
C MET A 104 4.00 -4.54 -15.93
N GLY A 105 2.73 -4.95 -16.06
CA GLY A 105 1.60 -4.30 -15.40
C GLY A 105 1.68 -4.33 -13.88
N GLU A 106 2.17 -5.42 -13.29
CA GLU A 106 2.30 -5.55 -11.83
C GLU A 106 3.40 -4.65 -11.29
N LEU A 107 4.55 -4.62 -11.96
CA LEU A 107 5.64 -3.72 -11.60
C LEU A 107 5.20 -2.26 -11.73
N PHE A 108 4.49 -1.90 -12.81
CA PHE A 108 3.93 -0.57 -12.95
C PHE A 108 2.93 -0.25 -11.83
N SER A 109 2.06 -1.19 -11.46
CA SER A 109 1.13 -1.00 -10.35
C SER A 109 1.85 -0.72 -9.05
N LEU A 110 2.97 -1.43 -8.80
CA LEU A 110 3.82 -1.19 -7.65
C LEU A 110 4.49 0.18 -7.70
N MET A 111 5.05 0.61 -8.84
CA MET A 111 5.63 1.96 -8.99
C MET A 111 4.60 3.05 -8.72
N ARG A 112 3.38 2.88 -9.22
CA ARG A 112 2.26 3.78 -8.96
C ARG A 112 1.88 3.82 -7.48
N PHE A 113 1.89 2.67 -6.81
CA PHE A 113 1.63 2.63 -5.38
C PHE A 113 2.75 3.31 -4.62
N LEU A 114 4.02 2.95 -4.84
CA LEU A 114 5.17 3.51 -4.11
C LEU A 114 5.45 4.99 -4.41
N GLU A 115 4.72 5.59 -5.36
CA GLU A 115 4.95 6.96 -5.87
C GLU A 115 6.40 7.18 -6.35
N TYR A 116 6.99 6.14 -6.95
CA TYR A 116 8.40 6.15 -7.39
C TYR A 116 8.56 6.95 -8.70
N ALA A 117 8.72 8.26 -8.56
CA ALA A 117 8.90 9.17 -9.68
C ALA A 117 10.25 8.96 -10.39
N PRO A 118 10.32 9.13 -11.72
CA PRO A 118 9.22 9.45 -12.64
C PRO A 118 8.43 8.22 -13.15
N PHE A 119 8.80 7.01 -12.73
CA PHE A 119 8.28 5.74 -13.26
C PHE A 119 6.86 5.38 -12.80
N ASN A 120 6.30 6.14 -11.87
CA ASN A 120 4.89 6.09 -11.49
C ASN A 120 3.94 6.74 -12.53
N HIS A 121 4.46 7.47 -13.51
CA HIS A 121 3.67 8.08 -14.58
C HIS A 121 3.60 7.18 -15.82
N SER A 122 2.40 6.99 -16.38
CA SER A 122 2.19 6.09 -17.53
C SER A 122 2.98 6.51 -18.76
N GLN A 123 3.05 7.81 -19.06
CA GLN A 123 3.79 8.32 -20.23
C GLN A 123 5.28 7.96 -20.17
N VAL A 124 5.89 8.10 -18.98
CA VAL A 124 7.29 7.74 -18.77
C VAL A 124 7.46 6.22 -18.81
N TRP A 125 6.58 5.50 -18.13
CA TRP A 125 6.61 4.04 -18.09
C TRP A 125 6.52 3.42 -19.49
N ASP A 126 5.59 3.90 -20.32
CA ASP A 126 5.30 3.36 -21.64
C ASP A 126 6.49 3.55 -22.61
N VAL A 127 7.18 4.67 -22.51
CA VAL A 127 8.36 4.98 -23.34
C VAL A 127 9.60 4.24 -22.84
N TRP A 128 9.85 4.25 -21.54
CA TRP A 128 11.16 3.86 -21.00
C TRP A 128 11.22 2.42 -20.51
N VAL A 129 10.13 1.84 -19.99
CA VAL A 129 10.17 0.59 -19.23
C VAL A 129 9.31 -0.51 -19.84
N ARG A 130 8.10 -0.19 -20.34
CA ARG A 130 7.09 -1.19 -20.77
C ARG A 130 7.65 -2.29 -21.67
N ASN A 131 8.52 -1.92 -22.61
CA ASN A 131 9.07 -2.85 -23.60
C ASN A 131 10.54 -3.24 -23.31
N SER A 132 11.05 -3.00 -22.10
CA SER A 132 12.44 -3.31 -21.71
C SER A 132 12.49 -4.05 -20.37
N THR A 133 12.64 -5.37 -20.44
CA THR A 133 12.79 -6.25 -19.27
C THR A 133 14.05 -5.93 -18.46
N GLU A 134 15.13 -5.51 -19.12
CA GLU A 134 16.37 -5.09 -18.47
C GLU A 134 16.17 -3.86 -17.56
N ARG A 135 15.50 -2.81 -18.08
CA ARG A 135 15.19 -1.61 -17.29
C ARG A 135 14.20 -1.91 -16.17
N ALA A 136 13.19 -2.74 -16.44
CA ALA A 136 12.26 -3.20 -15.41
C ALA A 136 12.99 -3.95 -14.28
N SER A 137 13.91 -4.85 -14.62
CA SER A 137 14.74 -5.59 -13.65
C SER A 137 15.64 -4.65 -12.84
N THR A 138 16.26 -3.66 -13.49
CA THR A 138 17.09 -2.66 -12.82
C THR A 138 16.29 -1.84 -11.82
N LEU A 139 15.10 -1.38 -12.21
CA LEU A 139 14.19 -0.67 -11.30
C LEU A 139 13.79 -1.54 -10.12
N LEU A 140 13.40 -2.80 -10.40
CA LEU A 140 13.00 -3.74 -9.36
C LEU A 140 14.13 -3.94 -8.34
N ARG A 141 15.37 -4.15 -8.80
CA ARG A 141 16.55 -4.32 -7.93
C ARG A 141 16.85 -3.07 -7.09
N ALA A 142 16.56 -1.87 -7.60
CA ALA A 142 16.78 -0.64 -6.87
C ALA A 142 15.78 -0.45 -5.71
N ILE A 143 14.56 -0.98 -5.85
CA ILE A 143 13.48 -0.75 -4.86
C ILE A 143 13.13 -1.99 -4.02
N MET A 144 13.57 -3.18 -4.41
CA MET A 144 13.19 -4.44 -3.78
C MET A 144 14.34 -5.03 -2.99
N LEU A 145 14.06 -5.34 -1.72
CA LEU A 145 14.88 -6.24 -0.92
C LEU A 145 14.22 -7.62 -0.87
N ARG A 146 14.89 -8.64 -1.40
CA ARG A 146 14.42 -10.03 -1.37
C ARG A 146 15.50 -10.94 -0.76
N ARG A 147 15.12 -11.71 0.26
CA ARG A 147 15.94 -12.75 0.88
C ARG A 147 15.32 -14.12 0.62
N THR A 148 16.14 -15.15 0.37
CA THR A 148 15.69 -16.54 0.30
C THR A 148 16.13 -17.30 1.55
N LYS A 149 15.40 -18.35 1.95
CA LYS A 149 15.75 -19.16 3.12
C LYS A 149 17.14 -19.80 3.03
N THR A 150 17.65 -19.98 1.81
CA THR A 150 18.98 -20.49 1.50
C THR A 150 20.11 -19.47 1.71
N MET A 151 19.81 -18.18 1.86
CA MET A 151 20.82 -17.11 2.11
C MET A 151 21.28 -17.04 3.57
N LYS A 152 21.30 -18.16 4.31
CA LYS A 152 21.88 -18.19 5.67
C LYS A 152 23.41 -18.29 5.55
N GLY A 153 24.15 -17.31 6.09
CA GLY A 153 25.59 -17.43 6.37
C GLY A 153 26.55 -16.51 5.60
N LEU A 154 26.30 -15.19 5.59
CA LEU A 154 27.29 -14.18 5.18
C LEU A 154 27.37 -13.04 6.21
N ASP A 155 27.15 -13.39 7.48
CA ASP A 155 27.49 -12.57 8.65
C ASP A 155 28.57 -13.30 9.46
#